data_AF-A0A956GWV6-F1
#
_entry.id   AF-A0A956GWV6-F1
#
_cell.length_a   1.000
_cell.length_b   1.000
_cell.length_c   1.000
_cell.angle_alpha   90.00
_cell.angle_beta   90.00
_cell.angle_gamma   90.00
#
_symmetry.space_group_name_H-M   'P 1'
#
loop_
_entity.id
_entity.type
_entity.pdbx_description
1 polymer ?
#
loop_
_entity_poly.entity_id
_entity_poly.type
_entity_poly.pdbx_seq_one_letter_code
_entity_poly.pdbx_strand_id
1 'polypeptide(L)'
;MDATPTAESAGMAQAIRAPGVETVPNAADFSGLPPRDDDWTDEHWRYLIEWLLRAQLFSARELASLVLGHLNPSQVGTSIASKKTFQAHYPPRKTMAAVLKWHMEQTGKCLDCNTRLELQADHIETREDHGDDADRLENMTLRCRRCNVIRRPSHRQGGRTHLTAEAALMWILFVKRPRTYQAYEVLCRSYGMTMANIRFKEAWAMARWLSREGLYEIDLDSSM
;
A
#
# COMPACT_ATOMS: atom_id res chain seq x y z
N MET A 1 45.33 13.19 -1.63
CA MET A 1 44.66 11.88 -1.55
C MET A 1 43.18 12.18 -1.42
N ASP A 2 42.53 12.28 -2.57
CA ASP A 2 41.11 12.59 -2.70
C ASP A 2 40.28 11.41 -2.21
N ALA A 3 39.41 11.66 -1.23
CA ALA A 3 38.38 10.71 -0.83
C ALA A 3 37.14 10.98 -1.68
N THR A 4 36.94 10.14 -2.69
CA THR A 4 35.71 10.04 -3.48
C THR A 4 34.57 9.53 -2.57
N PRO A 5 33.35 10.09 -2.62
CA PRO A 5 32.21 9.52 -1.92
C PRO A 5 31.71 8.29 -2.68
N THR A 6 31.58 7.17 -1.99
CA THR A 6 30.98 5.92 -2.49
C THR A 6 29.49 6.11 -2.71
N ALA A 7 29.06 5.91 -3.95
CA ALA A 7 27.67 5.85 -4.36
C ALA A 7 27.07 4.50 -3.95
N GLU A 8 26.34 4.44 -2.83
CA GLU A 8 25.45 3.33 -2.51
C GLU A 8 24.16 3.86 -1.85
N SER A 9 23.10 4.00 -2.66
CA SER A 9 21.70 3.84 -2.22
C SER A 9 20.77 3.84 -3.44
N ALA A 10 20.97 2.88 -4.34
CA ALA A 10 20.00 2.55 -5.38
C ALA A 10 19.49 1.12 -5.12
N GLY A 11 18.62 1.00 -4.12
CA GLY A 11 17.94 -0.23 -3.75
C GLY A 11 16.43 -0.04 -3.71
N MET A 12 15.85 0.76 -4.61
CA MET A 12 14.42 0.64 -4.86
C MET A 12 14.22 -0.72 -5.51
N ALA A 13 13.53 -1.63 -4.82
CA ALA A 13 12.98 -2.82 -5.46
C ALA A 13 12.09 -2.33 -6.61
N GLN A 14 12.63 -2.31 -7.82
CA GLN A 14 11.86 -2.00 -9.02
C GLN A 14 10.76 -3.06 -9.10
N ALA A 15 9.51 -2.62 -8.95
CA ALA A 15 8.37 -3.44 -9.29
C ALA A 15 8.63 -4.03 -10.68
N ILE A 16 8.69 -5.36 -10.77
CA ILE A 16 8.85 -6.05 -12.05
C ILE A 16 7.63 -5.65 -12.88
N ARG A 17 7.88 -4.80 -13.88
CA ARG A 17 6.88 -4.24 -14.78
C ARG A 17 6.13 -5.38 -15.45
N ALA A 18 4.88 -5.62 -15.04
CA ALA A 18 3.99 -6.37 -15.90
C ALA A 18 3.77 -5.52 -17.17
N PRO A 19 3.79 -6.11 -18.38
CA PRO A 19 3.33 -5.42 -19.58
C PRO A 19 1.83 -5.15 -19.42
N GLY A 20 1.50 -4.02 -18.81
CA GLY A 20 0.14 -3.49 -18.75
C GLY A 20 -0.18 -2.89 -20.11
N VAL A 21 -1.23 -3.41 -20.74
CA VAL A 21 -1.79 -2.88 -21.99
C VAL A 21 -2.25 -1.43 -21.72
N GLU A 22 -1.58 -0.45 -22.31
CA GLU A 22 -2.16 0.89 -22.54
C GLU A 22 -3.38 0.72 -23.44
N THR A 23 -4.52 1.37 -23.17
CA THR A 23 -5.46 1.70 -24.26
C THR A 23 -6.53 2.74 -23.91
N VAL A 24 -6.92 2.95 -22.64
CA VAL A 24 -8.09 3.79 -22.34
C VAL A 24 -7.69 5.15 -21.73
N PRO A 25 -8.09 6.27 -22.38
CA PRO A 25 -7.93 7.62 -21.83
C PRO A 25 -8.53 7.75 -20.43
N ASN A 26 -8.02 8.70 -19.65
CA ASN A 26 -8.67 9.09 -18.40
C ASN A 26 -10.01 9.78 -18.70
N ALA A 27 -10.90 9.79 -17.70
CA ALA A 27 -12.15 10.55 -17.79
C ALA A 27 -11.88 12.05 -17.98
N ALA A 28 -12.89 12.81 -18.41
CA ALA A 28 -12.76 14.22 -18.78
C ALA A 28 -12.03 15.07 -17.71
N ASP A 29 -12.38 14.89 -16.43
CA ASP A 29 -11.76 15.59 -15.30
C ASP A 29 -10.25 15.33 -15.16
N PHE A 30 -9.77 14.20 -15.67
CA PHE A 30 -8.38 13.77 -15.62
C PHE A 30 -7.75 13.71 -17.02
N SER A 31 -8.40 14.34 -18.00
CA SER A 31 -7.89 14.43 -19.37
C SER A 31 -6.55 15.16 -19.39
N GLY A 32 -5.61 14.64 -20.19
CA GLY A 32 -4.23 15.16 -20.26
C GLY A 32 -3.28 14.66 -19.17
N LEU A 33 -3.77 13.99 -18.11
CA LEU A 33 -2.88 13.28 -17.17
C LEU A 33 -2.41 11.94 -17.76
N PRO A 34 -1.26 11.40 -17.31
CA PRO A 34 -0.80 10.09 -17.75
C PRO A 34 -1.84 9.00 -17.48
N PRO A 35 -1.99 8.03 -18.40
CA PRO A 35 -3.01 7.00 -18.29
C PRO A 35 -2.65 5.90 -17.28
N ARG A 36 -1.43 5.87 -16.75
CA ARG A 36 -0.94 4.91 -15.77
C ARG A 36 -0.49 5.64 -14.52
N ASP A 37 -0.71 5.03 -13.36
CA ASP A 37 -0.37 5.61 -12.05
C ASP A 37 1.14 5.63 -11.78
N ASP A 38 1.92 4.73 -12.37
CA ASP A 38 3.38 4.71 -12.24
C ASP A 38 4.06 5.87 -12.95
N ASP A 39 3.36 6.54 -13.87
CA ASP A 39 3.78 7.77 -14.53
C ASP A 39 3.29 9.04 -13.81
N TRP A 40 2.56 8.91 -12.70
CA TRP A 40 2.05 10.06 -11.97
C TRP A 40 3.11 10.72 -11.09
N THR A 41 3.25 12.05 -11.24
CA THR A 41 4.06 12.87 -10.32
C THR A 41 3.26 13.23 -9.07
N ASP A 42 3.94 13.79 -8.06
CA ASP A 42 3.29 14.30 -6.85
C ASP A 42 2.20 15.33 -7.16
N GLU A 43 2.37 16.15 -8.20
CA GLU A 43 1.36 17.12 -8.64
C GLU A 43 0.09 16.43 -9.14
N HIS A 44 0.21 15.32 -9.87
CA HIS A 44 -0.96 14.54 -10.30
C HIS A 44 -1.69 13.92 -9.10
N TRP A 45 -0.95 13.43 -8.10
CA TRP A 45 -1.54 12.92 -6.85
C TRP A 45 -2.23 14.02 -6.04
N ARG A 46 -1.64 15.22 -5.96
CA ARG A 46 -2.29 16.39 -5.33
C ARG A 46 -3.58 16.75 -6.06
N TYR A 47 -3.57 16.75 -7.40
CA TYR A 47 -4.77 17.01 -8.19
C TYR A 47 -5.91 16.03 -7.86
N LEU A 48 -5.60 14.73 -7.76
CA LEU A 48 -6.60 13.72 -7.36
C LEU A 48 -7.14 13.97 -5.95
N ILE A 49 -6.29 14.30 -4.98
CA ILE A 49 -6.73 14.64 -3.61
C ILE A 49 -7.68 15.83 -3.63
N GLU A 50 -7.33 16.90 -4.34
CA GLU A 50 -8.18 18.08 -4.46
C GLU A 50 -9.50 17.77 -5.16
N TRP A 51 -9.48 16.94 -6.20
CA TRP A 51 -10.68 16.49 -6.87
C TRP A 51 -11.59 15.70 -5.92
N LEU A 52 -11.04 14.77 -5.11
CA LEU A 52 -11.79 13.98 -4.13
C LEU A 52 -12.42 14.86 -3.03
N LEU A 53 -11.70 15.91 -2.59
CA LEU A 53 -12.23 16.92 -1.66
C LEU A 53 -13.36 17.73 -2.27
N ARG A 54 -13.22 18.19 -3.53
CA ARG A 54 -14.29 18.93 -4.24
C ARG A 54 -15.51 18.05 -4.50
N ALA A 55 -15.30 16.77 -4.78
CA ALA A 55 -16.36 15.77 -4.93
C ALA A 55 -17.01 15.36 -3.59
N GLN A 56 -16.56 15.94 -2.46
CA GLN A 56 -17.08 15.70 -1.12
C GLN A 56 -17.04 14.21 -0.68
N LEU A 57 -16.10 13.43 -1.21
CA LEU A 57 -15.93 12.03 -0.79
C LEU A 57 -15.30 11.89 0.59
N PHE A 58 -14.55 12.91 1.00
CA PHE A 58 -14.07 13.10 2.36
C PHE A 58 -13.73 14.58 2.58
N SER A 59 -13.55 14.94 3.84
CA SER A 59 -13.05 16.25 4.28
C SER A 59 -11.54 16.23 4.49
N ALA A 60 -10.92 17.42 4.45
CA ALA A 60 -9.49 17.56 4.80
C ALA A 60 -9.17 17.04 6.21
N ARG A 61 -10.13 17.15 7.14
CA ARG A 61 -10.02 16.59 8.49
C ARG A 61 -9.92 15.07 8.48
N GLU A 62 -10.75 14.39 7.69
CA GLU A 62 -10.72 12.93 7.58
C GLU A 62 -9.43 12.44 6.93
N LEU A 63 -9.00 13.10 5.84
CA LEU A 63 -7.72 12.80 5.21
C LEU A 63 -6.54 12.99 6.18
N ALA A 64 -6.48 14.13 6.88
CA ALA A 64 -5.41 14.39 7.84
C ALA A 64 -5.43 13.40 9.00
N SER A 65 -6.61 13.06 9.53
CA SER A 65 -6.75 12.08 10.62
C SER A 65 -6.28 10.69 10.18
N LEU A 66 -6.61 10.27 8.96
CA LEU A 66 -6.13 9.02 8.37
C LEU A 66 -4.60 9.01 8.28
N VAL A 67 -4.02 10.06 7.69
CA VAL A 67 -2.55 10.17 7.53
C VAL A 67 -1.84 10.18 8.88
N LEU A 68 -2.31 10.96 9.86
CA LEU A 68 -1.74 10.99 11.20
C LEU A 68 -1.82 9.64 11.90
N GLY A 69 -2.95 8.93 11.75
CA GLY A 69 -3.10 7.56 12.26
C GLY A 69 -2.08 6.60 11.66
N HIS A 70 -1.82 6.70 10.36
CA HIS A 70 -0.85 5.83 9.67
C HIS A 70 0.61 6.28 9.82
N LEU A 71 0.88 7.51 10.27
CA LEU A 71 2.21 7.96 10.70
C LEU A 71 2.58 7.48 12.10
N ASN A 72 1.60 7.02 12.88
CA ASN A 72 1.85 6.52 14.23
C ASN A 72 2.78 5.30 14.19
N PRO A 73 3.88 5.27 14.98
CA PRO A 73 4.81 4.15 14.99
C PRO A 73 4.16 2.80 15.35
N SER A 74 4.79 1.72 14.90
CA SER A 74 4.31 0.35 15.15
C SER A 74 4.16 0.04 16.64
N GLN A 75 3.06 -0.60 17.03
CA GLN A 75 2.84 -1.04 18.42
C GLN A 75 3.66 -2.30 18.74
N VAL A 76 4.91 -2.10 19.17
CA VAL A 76 5.87 -3.21 19.44
C VAL A 76 5.66 -3.93 20.77
N GLY A 77 5.02 -3.26 21.74
CA GLY A 77 4.75 -3.86 23.05
C GLY A 77 3.80 -5.07 22.97
N THR A 78 2.73 -4.93 22.18
CA THR A 78 1.75 -6.01 21.98
C THR A 78 2.21 -7.02 20.93
N SER A 79 2.89 -6.58 19.86
CA SER A 79 3.26 -7.45 18.74
C SER A 79 4.58 -8.23 18.92
N ILE A 80 5.49 -7.75 19.78
CA ILE A 80 6.80 -8.38 20.05
C ILE A 80 6.94 -8.71 21.54
N ALA A 81 6.89 -7.70 22.42
CA ALA A 81 7.29 -7.89 23.82
C ALA A 81 6.38 -8.85 24.61
N SER A 82 5.15 -9.06 24.15
CA SER A 82 4.18 -10.00 24.73
C SER A 82 4.41 -11.47 24.33
N LYS A 83 5.23 -11.74 23.29
CA LYS A 83 5.41 -13.09 22.74
C LYS A 83 6.40 -13.90 23.57
N LYS A 84 6.01 -15.12 23.95
CA LYS A 84 6.83 -16.03 24.77
C LYS A 84 8.18 -16.39 24.14
N THR A 85 8.19 -16.54 22.81
CA THR A 85 9.39 -16.81 22.02
C THR A 85 10.42 -15.69 22.17
N PHE A 86 10.03 -14.43 21.94
CA PHE A 86 10.89 -13.27 22.24
C PHE A 86 11.28 -13.21 23.73
N GLN A 87 10.34 -13.47 24.65
CA GLN A 87 10.62 -13.43 26.09
C GLN A 87 11.66 -14.46 26.54
N ALA A 88 11.77 -15.62 25.87
CA ALA A 88 12.75 -16.65 26.19
C ALA A 88 14.20 -16.18 26.04
N HIS A 89 14.46 -15.14 25.23
CA HIS A 89 15.79 -14.57 25.01
C HIS A 89 16.22 -13.57 26.09
N TYR A 90 15.34 -13.20 27.03
CA TYR A 90 15.61 -12.15 28.01
C TYR A 90 15.28 -12.59 29.44
N PRO A 91 15.95 -12.00 30.46
CA PRO A 91 15.57 -12.20 31.84
C PRO A 91 14.10 -11.76 32.11
N PRO A 92 13.46 -12.31 33.15
CA PRO A 92 12.09 -11.95 33.51
C PRO A 92 11.88 -10.43 33.58
N ARG A 93 10.82 -9.95 32.90
CA ARG A 93 10.43 -8.53 32.84
C ARG A 93 11.44 -7.59 32.14
N LYS A 94 12.40 -8.11 31.37
CA LYS A 94 13.37 -7.27 30.62
C LYS A 94 13.09 -7.16 29.12
N THR A 95 12.25 -8.01 28.55
CA THR A 95 11.93 -8.01 27.10
C THR A 95 11.41 -6.65 26.61
N MET A 96 10.47 -6.02 27.33
CA MET A 96 9.92 -4.72 26.89
C MET A 96 10.97 -3.61 26.84
N ALA A 97 11.92 -3.60 27.80
CA ALA A 97 12.99 -2.61 27.79
C ALA A 97 13.93 -2.81 26.58
N ALA A 98 14.25 -4.07 26.25
CA ALA A 98 15.05 -4.40 25.07
C ALA A 98 14.32 -4.03 23.76
N VAL A 99 13.03 -4.37 23.65
CA VAL A 99 12.18 -4.04 22.50
C VAL A 99 12.07 -2.53 22.30
N LEU A 100 11.85 -1.76 23.37
CA LEU A 100 11.79 -0.30 23.28
C LEU A 100 13.11 0.31 22.86
N LYS A 101 14.24 -0.18 23.42
CA LYS A 101 15.56 0.28 23.01
C LYS A 101 15.75 0.05 21.50
N TRP A 102 15.50 -1.16 21.01
CA TRP A 102 15.54 -1.48 19.60
C TRP A 102 14.63 -0.56 18.77
N HIS A 103 13.39 -0.32 19.23
CA HIS A 103 12.41 0.48 18.49
C HIS A 103 12.83 1.95 18.36
N MET A 104 13.41 2.54 19.41
CA MET A 104 13.89 3.92 19.42
C MET A 104 15.16 4.13 18.59
N GLU A 105 15.94 3.07 18.38
CA GLU A 105 17.14 3.09 17.52
C GLU A 105 16.79 2.97 16.02
N GLN A 106 15.52 2.73 15.66
CA GLN A 106 15.09 2.63 14.26
C GLN A 106 15.00 4.00 13.57
N THR A 107 15.20 4.03 12.26
CA THR A 107 15.09 5.25 11.43
C THR A 107 13.66 5.76 11.27
N GLY A 108 12.67 4.96 11.68
CA GLY A 108 11.24 5.22 11.49
C GLY A 108 10.82 5.23 10.02
N LYS A 109 11.50 4.47 9.16
CA LYS A 109 11.19 4.33 7.73
C LYS A 109 11.14 2.86 7.34
N CYS A 110 10.35 2.55 6.31
CA CYS A 110 10.32 1.23 5.69
C CYS A 110 11.68 0.91 5.08
N LEU A 111 12.22 -0.27 5.37
CA LEU A 111 13.49 -0.75 4.81
C LEU A 111 13.49 -0.75 3.28
N ASP A 112 12.38 -1.12 2.64
CA ASP A 112 12.34 -1.38 1.19
C ASP A 112 11.94 -0.16 0.34
N CYS A 113 11.14 0.76 0.89
CA CYS A 113 10.61 1.90 0.12
C CYS A 113 10.69 3.25 0.82
N ASN A 114 11.35 3.32 1.99
CA ASN A 114 11.64 4.56 2.72
C ASN A 114 10.41 5.36 3.22
N THR A 115 9.17 4.87 3.00
CA THR A 115 7.95 5.51 3.52
C THR A 115 7.93 5.50 5.05
N ARG A 116 7.21 6.47 5.64
CA ARG A 116 6.91 6.51 7.08
C ARG A 116 5.49 6.02 7.42
N LEU A 117 4.68 5.72 6.41
CA LEU A 117 3.30 5.32 6.60
C LEU A 117 3.20 3.81 6.83
N GLU A 118 2.28 3.43 7.72
CA GLU A 118 1.91 2.05 8.01
C GLU A 118 3.09 1.14 8.39
N LEU A 119 4.04 1.66 9.18
CA LEU A 119 5.18 0.88 9.62
C LEU A 119 4.76 -0.23 10.58
N GLN A 120 5.32 -1.40 10.34
CA GLN A 120 5.16 -2.60 11.12
C GLN A 120 6.55 -3.14 11.45
N ALA A 121 6.70 -3.69 12.65
CA ALA A 121 7.85 -4.51 12.96
C ALA A 121 7.71 -5.85 12.24
N ASP A 122 8.72 -6.22 11.47
CA ASP A 122 8.71 -7.41 10.62
C ASP A 122 10.07 -8.12 10.72
N HIS A 123 10.08 -9.42 10.46
CA HIS A 123 11.28 -10.23 10.50
C HIS A 123 12.09 -10.09 9.20
N ILE A 124 13.42 -10.01 9.29
CA ILE A 124 14.31 -10.05 8.12
C ILE A 124 14.31 -11.48 7.55
N GLU A 125 14.61 -12.47 8.39
CA GLU A 125 14.41 -13.89 8.11
C GLU A 125 13.03 -14.33 8.56
N THR A 126 12.24 -14.93 7.66
CA THR A 126 10.82 -15.18 7.95
C THR A 126 10.62 -16.31 8.96
N ARG A 127 9.53 -16.25 9.74
CA ARG A 127 9.09 -17.37 10.57
C ARG A 127 8.66 -18.61 9.79
N GLU A 128 8.32 -18.45 8.51
CA GLU A 128 7.95 -19.59 7.66
C GLU A 128 9.18 -20.46 7.37
N ASP A 129 10.34 -19.84 7.22
CA ASP A 129 11.61 -20.54 6.96
C ASP A 129 12.32 -20.96 8.26
N HIS A 130 12.19 -20.18 9.34
CA HIS A 130 12.99 -20.34 10.56
C HIS A 130 12.17 -20.60 11.84
N GLY A 131 10.85 -20.71 11.76
CA GLY A 131 9.99 -20.99 12.92
C GLY A 131 10.15 -19.95 14.03
N ASP A 132 10.32 -20.43 15.27
CA ASP A 132 10.50 -19.58 16.45
C ASP A 132 11.91 -19.01 16.55
N ASP A 133 12.91 -19.57 15.87
CA ASP A 133 14.29 -19.07 15.88
C ASP A 133 14.42 -17.71 15.19
N ALA A 134 13.43 -17.33 14.38
CA ALA A 134 13.32 -15.99 13.82
C ALA A 134 13.00 -14.93 14.88
N ASP A 135 12.42 -15.27 16.04
CA ASP A 135 11.91 -14.31 17.04
C ASP A 135 13.03 -13.70 17.93
N ARG A 136 13.95 -12.98 17.29
CA ARG A 136 15.08 -12.27 17.93
C ARG A 136 15.18 -10.83 17.43
N LEU A 137 15.54 -9.88 18.30
CA LEU A 137 15.46 -8.44 17.98
C LEU A 137 16.41 -8.02 16.85
N GLU A 138 17.57 -8.65 16.75
CA GLU A 138 18.53 -8.46 15.66
C GLU A 138 17.99 -8.92 14.29
N ASN A 139 16.95 -9.76 14.28
CA ASN A 139 16.23 -10.16 13.08
C ASN A 139 14.99 -9.30 12.82
N MET A 140 14.75 -8.24 13.61
CA MET A 140 13.61 -7.34 13.42
C MET A 140 14.01 -6.09 12.65
N THR A 141 13.10 -5.62 11.80
CA THR A 141 13.21 -4.36 11.05
C THR A 141 11.85 -3.67 10.98
N LEU A 142 11.81 -2.46 10.40
CA LEU A 142 10.56 -1.77 10.07
C LEU A 142 10.26 -1.88 8.58
N ARG A 143 9.06 -2.34 8.25
CA ARG A 143 8.52 -2.33 6.87
C ARG A 143 7.12 -1.76 6.86
N CYS A 144 6.74 -1.09 5.77
CA CYS A 144 5.35 -0.71 5.59
C CYS A 144 4.51 -1.96 5.28
N ARG A 145 3.20 -1.88 5.55
CA ARG A 145 2.25 -2.96 5.29
C ARG A 145 2.37 -3.55 3.89
N ARG A 146 2.52 -2.71 2.85
CA ARG A 146 2.70 -3.14 1.46
C ARG A 146 3.96 -4.00 1.29
N CYS A 147 5.12 -3.49 1.69
CA CYS A 147 6.40 -4.18 1.55
C CYS A 147 6.47 -5.46 2.41
N ASN A 148 5.77 -5.50 3.54
CA ASN A 148 5.61 -6.72 4.32
C ASN A 148 4.76 -7.76 3.57
N VAL A 149 3.58 -7.38 3.06
CA VAL A 149 2.64 -8.31 2.41
C VAL A 149 3.25 -9.03 1.20
N ILE A 150 4.04 -8.33 0.38
CA ILE A 150 4.64 -8.93 -0.84
C ILE A 150 5.65 -10.04 -0.54
N ARG A 151 6.19 -10.12 0.68
CA ARG A 151 7.15 -11.15 1.09
C ARG A 151 6.47 -12.46 1.48
N ARG A 152 5.16 -12.44 1.71
CA ARG A 152 4.41 -13.65 2.09
C ARG A 152 4.37 -14.59 0.88
N PRO A 153 4.71 -15.87 1.02
CA PRO A 153 4.72 -16.80 -0.13
C PRO A 153 3.35 -17.06 -0.74
N SER A 154 2.26 -16.74 -0.03
CA SER A 154 0.90 -16.70 -0.60
C SER A 154 0.70 -15.55 -1.61
N HIS A 155 1.58 -14.55 -1.64
CA HIS A 155 1.52 -13.37 -2.49
C HIS A 155 2.62 -13.39 -3.56
N ARG A 156 2.78 -14.54 -4.27
CA ARG A 156 3.80 -14.74 -5.33
C ARG A 156 3.76 -13.71 -6.46
N GLN A 157 2.62 -13.03 -6.63
CA GLN A 157 2.42 -11.98 -7.64
C GLN A 157 2.33 -10.58 -7.02
N GLY A 158 2.60 -10.45 -5.72
CA GLY A 158 2.66 -9.19 -5.00
C GLY A 158 3.76 -8.29 -5.55
N GLY A 159 3.55 -6.97 -5.48
CA GLY A 159 4.55 -5.99 -5.90
C GLY A 159 4.68 -5.79 -7.41
N ARG A 160 3.85 -6.47 -8.23
CA ARG A 160 3.81 -6.26 -9.69
C ARG A 160 3.13 -4.96 -10.11
N THR A 161 2.24 -4.44 -9.28
CA THR A 161 1.54 -3.16 -9.49
C THR A 161 2.16 -2.04 -8.67
N HIS A 162 2.03 -0.81 -9.14
CA HIS A 162 2.57 0.37 -8.46
C HIS A 162 1.76 0.75 -7.22
N LEU A 163 0.43 0.62 -7.22
CA LEU A 163 -0.41 0.76 -6.03
C LEU A 163 -0.70 -0.59 -5.36
N THR A 164 -1.14 -0.54 -4.09
CA THR A 164 -1.82 -1.68 -3.46
C THR A 164 -3.13 -1.97 -4.21
N ALA A 165 -3.63 -3.22 -4.14
CA ALA A 165 -4.84 -3.59 -4.87
C ALA A 165 -6.04 -2.70 -4.50
N GLU A 166 -6.26 -2.40 -3.22
CA GLU A 166 -7.35 -1.53 -2.76
C GLU A 166 -7.23 -0.09 -3.30
N ALA A 167 -6.02 0.48 -3.31
CA ALA A 167 -5.80 1.82 -3.82
C ALA A 167 -5.95 1.87 -5.35
N ALA A 168 -5.42 0.86 -6.05
CA ALA A 168 -5.57 0.74 -7.50
C ALA A 168 -7.04 0.57 -7.92
N LEU A 169 -7.84 -0.19 -7.17
CA LEU A 169 -9.27 -0.36 -7.43
C LEU A 169 -9.99 0.99 -7.41
N MET A 170 -9.70 1.82 -6.41
CA MET A 170 -10.31 3.15 -6.28
C MET A 170 -9.72 4.15 -7.29
N TRP A 171 -8.41 4.10 -7.55
CA TRP A 171 -7.78 4.94 -8.56
C TRP A 171 -8.39 4.70 -9.94
N ILE A 172 -8.55 3.43 -10.36
CA ILE A 172 -9.23 3.09 -11.62
C ILE A 172 -10.66 3.63 -11.62
N LEU A 173 -11.41 3.42 -10.53
CA LEU A 173 -12.81 3.87 -10.43
C LEU A 173 -12.93 5.39 -10.60
N PHE A 174 -12.08 6.17 -9.92
CA PHE A 174 -12.18 7.63 -9.90
C PHE A 174 -11.52 8.31 -11.10
N VAL A 175 -10.43 7.76 -11.63
CA VAL A 175 -9.66 8.37 -12.72
C VAL A 175 -10.17 7.92 -14.10
N LYS A 176 -10.54 6.64 -14.23
CA LYS A 176 -11.06 6.11 -15.50
C LYS A 176 -12.58 6.23 -15.61
N ARG A 177 -13.29 6.31 -14.48
CA ARG A 177 -14.76 6.44 -14.38
C ARG A 177 -15.55 5.55 -15.36
N PRO A 178 -15.29 4.23 -15.40
CA PRO A 178 -16.06 3.33 -16.27
C PRO A 178 -17.56 3.37 -15.90
N ARG A 179 -18.42 3.34 -16.91
CA ARG A 179 -19.89 3.41 -16.74
C ARG A 179 -20.54 2.05 -16.51
N THR A 180 -19.79 0.96 -16.66
CA THR A 180 -20.28 -0.41 -16.43
C THR A 180 -19.29 -1.21 -15.59
N TYR A 181 -19.81 -2.18 -14.83
CA TYR A 181 -18.98 -3.13 -14.09
C TYR A 181 -18.02 -3.90 -15.02
N GLN A 182 -18.49 -4.28 -16.20
CA GLN A 182 -17.72 -5.03 -17.19
C GLN A 182 -16.50 -4.22 -17.66
N ALA A 183 -16.68 -2.93 -17.94
CA ALA A 183 -15.57 -2.05 -18.28
C ALA A 183 -14.60 -1.88 -17.08
N TYR A 184 -15.13 -1.75 -15.87
CA TYR A 184 -14.31 -1.68 -14.66
C TYR A 184 -13.47 -2.95 -14.43
N GLU A 185 -14.07 -4.12 -14.61
CA GLU A 185 -13.39 -5.42 -14.51
C GLU A 185 -12.27 -5.55 -15.54
N VAL A 186 -12.52 -5.18 -16.79
CA VAL A 186 -11.49 -5.15 -17.84
C VAL A 186 -10.34 -4.22 -17.46
N LEU A 187 -10.63 -3.01 -16.98
CA LEU A 187 -9.60 -2.07 -16.54
C LEU A 187 -8.76 -2.63 -15.38
N CYS A 188 -9.39 -3.29 -14.39
CA CYS A 188 -8.69 -3.92 -13.28
C CYS A 188 -7.76 -5.05 -13.74
N ARG A 189 -8.20 -5.87 -14.71
CA ARG A 189 -7.37 -6.92 -15.30
C ARG A 189 -6.22 -6.36 -16.11
N SER A 190 -6.48 -5.33 -16.92
CA SER A 190 -5.45 -4.65 -17.72
C SER A 190 -4.40 -3.94 -16.84
N TYR A 191 -4.79 -3.44 -15.68
CA TYR A 191 -3.88 -2.90 -14.66
C TYR A 191 -2.93 -3.96 -14.08
N GLY A 192 -3.24 -5.25 -14.23
CA GLY A 192 -2.43 -6.36 -13.74
C GLY A 192 -2.93 -6.96 -12.43
N MET A 193 -4.16 -6.67 -11.99
CA MET A 193 -4.75 -7.32 -10.83
C MET A 193 -5.12 -8.76 -11.15
N THR A 194 -4.65 -9.70 -10.31
CA THR A 194 -4.88 -11.14 -10.50
C THR A 194 -5.78 -11.78 -9.43
N MET A 195 -6.25 -10.99 -8.47
CA MET A 195 -7.22 -11.44 -7.45
C MET A 195 -8.55 -11.89 -8.07
N ALA A 196 -9.38 -12.61 -7.30
CA ALA A 196 -10.68 -13.09 -7.74
C ALA A 196 -11.64 -11.93 -8.08
N ASN A 197 -12.48 -12.09 -9.12
CA ASN A 197 -13.39 -11.04 -9.60
C ASN A 197 -14.33 -10.53 -8.50
N ILE A 198 -14.65 -11.36 -7.48
CA ILE A 198 -15.47 -10.93 -6.34
C ILE A 198 -14.92 -9.66 -5.67
N ARG A 199 -13.61 -9.44 -5.66
CA ARG A 199 -13.02 -8.21 -5.13
C ARG A 199 -13.33 -6.98 -5.99
N PHE A 200 -13.38 -7.15 -7.31
CA PHE A 200 -13.79 -6.08 -8.22
C PHE A 200 -15.28 -5.79 -8.03
N LYS A 201 -16.08 -6.83 -7.80
CA LYS A 201 -17.51 -6.71 -7.48
C LYS A 201 -17.75 -5.92 -6.20
N GLU A 202 -17.01 -6.23 -5.15
CA GLU A 202 -17.04 -5.51 -3.87
C GLU A 202 -16.62 -4.05 -4.06
N ALA A 203 -15.55 -3.79 -4.80
CA ALA A 203 -15.07 -2.42 -5.07
C ALA A 203 -16.07 -1.60 -5.91
N TRP A 204 -16.78 -2.24 -6.84
CA TRP A 204 -17.83 -1.61 -7.65
C TRP A 204 -19.01 -1.08 -6.82
N ALA A 205 -19.17 -1.56 -5.58
CA ALA A 205 -20.17 -1.01 -4.66
C ALA A 205 -19.99 0.51 -4.45
N MET A 206 -18.76 1.02 -4.50
CA MET A 206 -18.49 2.45 -4.41
C MET A 206 -19.18 3.24 -5.53
N ALA A 207 -19.06 2.82 -6.79
CA ALA A 207 -19.77 3.45 -7.91
C ALA A 207 -21.28 3.41 -7.71
N ARG A 208 -21.82 2.28 -7.22
CA ARG A 208 -23.27 2.13 -6.95
C ARG A 208 -23.76 3.04 -5.83
N TRP A 209 -22.97 3.22 -4.77
CA TRP A 209 -23.30 4.16 -3.69
C TRP A 209 -23.30 5.60 -4.20
N LEU A 210 -22.24 6.00 -4.90
CA LEU A 210 -22.12 7.34 -5.48
C LEU A 210 -23.18 7.63 -6.53
N SER A 211 -23.60 6.63 -7.30
CA SER A 211 -24.66 6.79 -8.29
C SER A 211 -26.02 7.12 -7.66
N ARG A 212 -26.31 6.58 -6.46
CA ARG A 212 -27.54 6.93 -5.70
C ARG A 212 -27.55 8.38 -5.24
N GLU A 213 -26.37 8.99 -5.13
CA GLU A 213 -26.18 10.39 -4.76
C GLU A 213 -25.98 11.29 -5.99
N GLY A 214 -26.06 10.75 -7.20
CA GLY A 214 -25.83 11.49 -8.45
C GLY A 214 -24.37 11.85 -8.70
N LEU A 215 -23.42 11.26 -7.97
CA LEU A 215 -21.98 11.52 -8.07
C LEU A 215 -21.26 10.59 -9.07
N TYR A 216 -21.96 9.58 -9.59
CA TYR A 216 -21.43 8.61 -10.52
C TYR A 216 -22.50 8.11 -11.51
N GLU A 217 -22.14 8.03 -12.79
CA GLU A 217 -23.03 7.54 -13.84
C GLU A 217 -22.79 6.05 -14.11
N ILE A 218 -23.87 5.27 -14.12
CA ILE A 218 -23.85 3.83 -14.43
C ILE A 218 -24.86 3.57 -15.54
N ASP A 219 -24.42 2.86 -16.58
CA ASP A 219 -25.27 2.50 -17.71
C ASP A 219 -26.19 1.34 -17.36
N LEU A 220 -27.36 1.31 -18.03
CA LEU A 220 -28.42 0.33 -17.77
C LEU A 220 -28.02 -1.12 -18.07
N ASP A 221 -27.01 -1.32 -18.90
CA ASP A 221 -26.47 -2.63 -19.29
C ASP A 221 -25.34 -3.12 -18.37
N SER A 222 -25.00 -2.37 -17.31
CA SER A 222 -24.05 -2.82 -16.30
C SER A 222 -24.55 -4.11 -15.62
N SER A 223 -23.72 -5.16 -15.62
CA SER A 223 -24.09 -6.46 -15.04
C SER A 223 -24.07 -6.47 -13.51
N MET A 224 -23.81 -5.32 -12.88
CA MET A 224 -24.05 -4.99 -11.47
C MET A 224 -24.27 -3.51 -11.20
#